data_AF-A0A5R2MZB7-F1
#
_entry.id   AF-A0A5R2MZB7-F1
#
_cell.length_a   1.000
_cell.length_b   1.000
_cell.length_c   1.000
_cell.angle_alpha   90.00
_cell.angle_beta   90.00
_cell.angle_gamma   90.00
#
_symmetry.space_group_name_H-M   'P 1'
#
loop_
_entity.id
_entity.type
_entity.pdbx_description
1 polymer ?
#
loop_
_entity_poly.entity_id
_entity_poly.type
_entity_poly.pdbx_seq_one_letter_code
_entity_poly.pdbx_strand_id
1 'polypeptide(L)'
;SLRDGREVYINGERIADVTTHPAMRNSARSLARLYDALHDGKRRETLTSATDTGSGGYTHKYFRVAKSSGELAAQQTAIAEWSRMSYGWMGRTP
;
A
#
# COMPACT_ATOMS: atom_id res chain seq x y z
N SER A 1 -13.38 -1.30 -0.50
CA SER A 1 -12.92 -1.48 -1.90
C SER A 1 -12.92 -2.94 -2.33
N LEU A 2 -12.39 -3.90 -1.54
CA LEU A 2 -12.23 -5.29 -2.00
C LEU A 2 -13.50 -6.18 -1.96
N ARG A 3 -14.56 -5.76 -1.25
CA ARG A 3 -15.87 -6.43 -1.21
C ARG A 3 -16.77 -5.87 -2.31
N ASP A 4 -16.43 -6.16 -3.56
CA ASP A 4 -17.03 -5.53 -4.75
C ASP A 4 -17.69 -6.55 -5.71
N GLY A 5 -17.75 -7.83 -5.33
CA GLY A 5 -18.32 -8.88 -6.17
C GLY A 5 -17.38 -9.41 -7.26
N ARG A 6 -16.08 -9.06 -7.23
CA ARG A 6 -15.06 -9.59 -8.14
C ARG A 6 -15.12 -11.11 -8.27
N GLU A 7 -14.79 -11.60 -9.46
CA GLU A 7 -14.75 -13.03 -9.74
C GLU A 7 -13.34 -13.57 -9.50
N VAL A 8 -13.16 -14.30 -8.39
CA VAL A 8 -11.91 -14.96 -8.03
C VAL A 8 -12.23 -16.42 -7.76
N TYR A 9 -11.42 -17.32 -8.33
CA TYR A 9 -11.59 -18.75 -8.18
C TYR A 9 -10.33 -19.37 -7.57
N ILE A 10 -10.49 -20.30 -6.64
CA ILE A 10 -9.40 -21.12 -6.09
C ILE A 10 -9.93 -22.53 -5.83
N ASN A 11 -9.15 -23.57 -6.15
CA ASN A 11 -9.53 -24.97 -5.94
C ASN A 11 -10.92 -25.34 -6.52
N GLY A 12 -11.31 -24.73 -7.65
CA GLY A 12 -12.60 -24.98 -8.32
C GLY A 12 -13.79 -24.23 -7.73
N GLU A 13 -13.60 -23.44 -6.66
CA GLU A 13 -14.67 -22.68 -6.01
C GLU A 13 -14.54 -21.17 -6.27
N ARG A 14 -15.68 -20.49 -6.43
CA ARG A 14 -15.74 -19.03 -6.49
C ARG A 14 -15.67 -18.47 -5.06
N ILE A 15 -14.76 -17.53 -4.86
CA ILE A 15 -14.63 -16.79 -3.61
C ILE A 15 -15.62 -15.64 -3.58
N ALA A 16 -16.52 -15.63 -2.60
CA ALA A 16 -17.49 -14.54 -2.41
C ALA A 16 -16.85 -13.26 -1.82
N ASP A 17 -15.89 -13.40 -0.89
CA ASP A 17 -15.21 -12.27 -0.26
C ASP A 17 -13.73 -12.59 0.03
N VAL A 18 -12.83 -11.95 -0.73
CA VAL A 18 -11.37 -12.12 -0.60
C VAL A 18 -10.81 -11.61 0.73
N THR A 19 -11.55 -10.75 1.45
CA THR A 19 -11.12 -10.19 2.75
C THR A 19 -11.33 -11.16 3.91
N THR A 20 -12.17 -12.18 3.74
CA THR A 20 -12.51 -13.16 4.77
C THR A 20 -12.06 -14.57 4.42
N HIS A 21 -11.90 -14.88 3.12
CA HIS A 21 -11.50 -16.21 2.66
C HIS A 21 -10.14 -16.67 3.25
N PRO A 22 -10.03 -17.91 3.79
CA PRO A 22 -8.83 -18.38 4.49
C PRO A 22 -7.53 -18.25 3.69
N ALA A 23 -7.58 -18.46 2.38
CA ALA A 23 -6.40 -18.39 1.52
C ALA A 23 -5.88 -16.96 1.25
N MET A 24 -6.66 -15.90 1.55
CA MET A 24 -6.28 -14.52 1.19
C MET A 24 -6.39 -13.52 2.34
N ARG A 25 -7.22 -13.80 3.35
CA ARG A 25 -7.55 -12.83 4.42
C ARG A 25 -6.32 -12.24 5.12
N ASN A 26 -5.26 -13.03 5.29
CA ASN A 26 -4.05 -12.56 5.95
C ASN A 26 -3.23 -11.65 5.03
N SER A 27 -3.09 -11.99 3.74
CA SER A 27 -2.44 -11.13 2.75
C SER A 27 -3.19 -9.81 2.59
N ALA A 28 -4.54 -9.85 2.57
CA ALA A 28 -5.37 -8.65 2.55
C ALA A 28 -5.14 -7.76 3.79
N ARG A 29 -5.04 -8.36 4.99
CA ARG A 29 -4.70 -7.63 6.23
C ARG A 29 -3.29 -7.06 6.20
N SER A 30 -2.31 -7.78 5.66
CA SER A 30 -0.94 -7.29 5.50
C SER A 30 -0.88 -6.06 4.58
N LEU A 31 -1.63 -6.07 3.47
CA LEU A 31 -1.75 -4.89 2.60
C LEU A 31 -2.50 -3.74 3.27
N ALA A 32 -3.57 -4.02 4.02
CA ALA A 32 -4.32 -3.00 4.75
C ALA A 32 -3.42 -2.21 5.72
N ARG A 33 -2.49 -2.89 6.40
CA ARG A 33 -1.52 -2.23 7.30
C ARG A 33 -0.63 -1.20 6.60
N LEU A 34 -0.32 -1.39 5.31
CA LEU A 34 0.46 -0.42 4.54
C LEU A 34 -0.33 0.88 4.34
N TYR A 35 -1.64 0.78 4.09
CA TYR A 35 -2.53 1.93 4.03
C TYR A 35 -2.68 2.60 5.39
N ASP A 36 -2.87 1.84 6.48
CA ASP A 36 -2.92 2.39 7.84
C ASP A 36 -1.66 3.19 8.17
N ALA A 37 -0.48 2.72 7.75
CA ALA A 37 0.79 3.40 8.00
C ALA A 37 0.90 4.78 7.32
N LEU A 38 0.17 5.04 6.23
CA LEU A 38 0.11 6.38 5.62
C LEU A 38 -0.55 7.41 6.56
N HIS A 39 -1.36 6.94 7.51
CA HIS A 39 -2.13 7.75 8.44
C HIS A 39 -1.57 7.71 9.87
N ASP A 40 -0.56 6.88 10.14
CA ASP A 40 0.15 6.84 11.42
C ASP A 40 1.07 8.05 11.58
N GLY A 41 0.83 8.88 12.60
CA GLY A 41 1.63 10.06 12.90
C GLY A 41 3.14 9.78 13.03
N LYS A 42 3.54 8.56 13.42
CA LYS A 42 4.96 8.17 13.52
C LYS A 42 5.63 7.91 12.18
N ARG A 43 4.86 7.53 11.16
CA ARG A 43 5.38 7.11 9.85
C ARG A 43 5.04 8.09 8.73
N ARG A 44 4.05 8.96 8.94
CA ARG A 44 3.50 9.88 7.94
C ARG A 44 4.59 10.73 7.28
N GLU A 45 5.51 11.31 8.05
CA GLU A 45 6.59 12.14 7.50
C GLU A 45 7.53 11.35 6.58
N THR A 46 7.85 10.12 6.95
CA THR A 46 8.70 9.23 6.15
C THR A 46 7.98 8.78 4.88
N LEU A 47 6.71 8.36 4.99
CA LEU A 47 5.96 7.72 3.91
C LEU A 47 5.28 8.67 2.94
N THR A 48 4.89 9.87 3.37
CA THR A 48 3.96 10.72 2.60
C THR A 48 4.55 12.04 2.14
N SER A 49 3.96 12.60 1.09
CA SER A 49 4.17 13.98 0.64
C SER A 49 2.85 14.58 0.18
N ALA A 50 2.79 15.91 0.06
CA ALA A 50 1.65 16.59 -0.54
C ALA A 50 1.45 16.16 -2.00
N THR A 51 0.20 15.99 -2.41
CA THR A 51 -0.15 15.73 -3.82
C THR A 51 0.22 16.93 -4.69
N ASP A 52 0.60 16.70 -5.94
CA ASP A 52 0.87 17.73 -6.95
C ASP A 52 -0.36 18.12 -7.79
N THR A 53 -1.55 17.71 -7.36
CA THR A 53 -2.82 17.90 -8.08
C THR A 53 -3.59 19.16 -7.68
N GLY A 54 -3.13 19.90 -6.66
CA GLY A 54 -3.86 21.03 -6.09
C GLY A 54 -4.98 20.65 -5.11
N SER A 55 -5.15 19.35 -4.79
CA SER A 55 -6.23 18.86 -3.91
C SER A 55 -6.08 19.23 -2.43
N GLY A 56 -4.90 19.70 -2.00
CA GLY A 56 -4.57 19.90 -0.58
C GLY A 56 -4.34 18.60 0.21
N GLY A 57 -4.43 17.43 -0.44
CA GLY A 57 -4.20 16.12 0.17
C GLY A 57 -2.73 15.71 0.23
N TYR A 58 -2.50 14.51 0.77
CA TYR A 58 -1.21 13.82 0.77
C TYR A 58 -1.34 12.41 0.18
N THR A 59 -0.22 11.89 -0.30
CA THR A 59 -0.12 10.54 -0.88
C THR A 59 1.22 9.91 -0.49
N HIS A 60 1.39 8.60 -0.74
CA HIS A 60 2.69 7.96 -0.59
C HIS A 60 3.72 8.65 -1.50
N LYS A 61 4.94 8.90 -1.03
CA LYS A 61 5.96 9.69 -1.77
C LYS A 61 6.21 9.16 -3.19
N TYR A 62 6.11 7.83 -3.37
CA TYR A 62 6.36 7.19 -4.66
C TYR A 62 5.18 7.28 -5.66
N PHE A 63 3.99 7.70 -5.22
CA PHE A 63 2.87 7.95 -6.12
C PHE A 63 2.92 9.32 -6.80
N ARG A 64 3.79 10.20 -6.31
CA ARG A 64 4.08 11.51 -6.92
C ARG A 64 5.32 11.41 -7.80
N VAL A 65 5.36 12.14 -8.90
CA VAL A 65 6.58 12.24 -9.73
C VAL A 65 7.69 12.97 -8.94
N ALA A 66 8.88 12.37 -8.90
CA ALA A 66 10.06 13.02 -8.33
C ALA A 66 10.65 14.03 -9.32
N LYS A 67 11.00 15.22 -8.83
CA LYS A 67 11.57 16.33 -9.63
C LYS A 67 13.04 16.63 -9.28
N SER A 68 13.64 15.82 -8.40
CA SER A 68 15.05 15.94 -8.02
C SER A 68 15.61 14.61 -7.51
N SER A 69 16.95 14.51 -7.43
CA SER A 69 17.63 13.38 -6.80
C SER A 69 17.29 13.24 -5.31
N GLY A 70 17.09 14.35 -4.61
CA GLY A 70 16.64 14.34 -3.21
C GLY A 70 15.23 13.75 -3.06
N GLU A 71 14.33 14.04 -3.98
CA GLU A 71 13.00 13.43 -4.00
C GLU A 71 13.06 11.92 -4.32
N LEU A 72 13.94 11.49 -5.24
CA LEU A 72 14.16 10.07 -5.51
C LEU A 72 14.72 9.33 -4.28
N ALA A 73 15.66 9.93 -3.56
CA ALA A 73 16.19 9.35 -2.32
C ALA A 73 15.09 9.23 -1.24
N ALA A 74 14.25 10.26 -1.09
CA ALA A 74 13.11 10.21 -0.17
C ALA A 74 12.06 9.15 -0.55
N GLN A 75 11.84 8.94 -1.85
CA GLN A 75 10.99 7.86 -2.35
C GLN A 75 11.58 6.48 -2.05
N GLN A 76 12.88 6.29 -2.24
CA GLN A 76 13.58 5.05 -1.86
C GLN A 76 13.39 4.74 -0.38
N THR A 77 13.53 5.75 0.50
CA THR A 77 13.28 5.59 1.94
C THR A 77 11.83 5.18 2.23
N ALA A 78 10.85 5.80 1.56
CA ALA A 78 9.43 5.45 1.75
C ALA A 78 9.12 4.01 1.29
N ILE A 79 9.64 3.59 0.13
CA ILE A 79 9.53 2.20 -0.36
C ILE A 79 10.15 1.23 0.63
N ALA A 80 11.34 1.53 1.15
CA ALA A 80 12.01 0.67 2.13
C ALA A 80 11.21 0.55 3.43
N GLU A 81 10.60 1.65 3.91
CA GLU A 81 9.75 1.65 5.10
C GLU A 81 8.53 0.73 4.94
N TRP A 82 7.83 0.77 3.79
CA TRP A 82 6.77 -0.17 3.49
C TRP A 82 7.26 -1.61 3.33
N SER A 83 8.38 -1.81 2.63
CA SER A 83 8.97 -3.13 2.43
C SER A 83 9.26 -3.83 3.77
N ARG A 84 9.78 -3.09 4.76
CA ARG A 84 10.05 -3.59 6.12
C ARG A 84 8.80 -4.10 6.84
N MET A 85 7.62 -3.54 6.57
CA MET A 85 6.37 -4.01 7.19
C MET A 85 5.95 -5.40 6.74
N SER A 86 6.43 -5.85 5.57
CA SER A 86 6.27 -7.21 5.07
C SER A 86 7.56 -8.02 5.17
N TYR A 87 8.60 -7.47 5.81
CA TYR A 87 9.97 -8.00 5.85
C TYR A 87 10.54 -8.34 4.45
N GLY A 88 10.13 -7.59 3.42
CA GLY A 88 10.56 -7.80 2.04
C GLY A 88 9.89 -8.96 1.30
N TRP A 89 8.93 -9.68 1.92
CA TRP A 89 8.29 -10.85 1.29
C TRP A 89 7.18 -10.49 0.30
N MET A 90 6.56 -9.32 0.44
CA MET A 90 5.52 -8.87 -0.49
C MET A 90 6.13 -7.99 -1.59
N GLY A 91 6.50 -8.58 -2.72
CA GLY A 91 7.10 -7.85 -3.85
C GLY A 91 6.13 -7.15 -4.80
N ARG A 92 4.82 -7.22 -4.53
CA ARG A 92 3.73 -6.62 -5.34
C ARG A 92 2.78 -5.81 -4.46
N THR A 93 3.34 -5.04 -3.53
CA THR A 93 2.60 -4.02 -2.78
C THR A 93 2.20 -2.86 -3.72
N PRO A 94 1.20 -2.04 -3.33
CA PRO A 94 0.73 -0.91 -4.13
C PRO A 94 1.84 0.06 -4.55
#